data_AF-A0AAD5PGK7-F1
#
_entry.id   AF-A0AAD5PGK7-F1
#
_cell.length_a   1.000
_cell.length_b   1.000
_cell.length_c   1.000
_cell.angle_alpha   90.00
_cell.angle_beta   90.00
_cell.angle_gamma   90.00
#
_symmetry.space_group_name_H-M   'P 1'
#
loop_
_entity.id
_entity.type
_entity.pdbx_description
1 polymer ?
#
loop_
_entity_poly.entity_id
_entity_poly.type
_entity_poly.pdbx_seq_one_letter_code
_entity_poly.pdbx_strand_id
1 'polypeptide(L)'
;MNVAREALSKISPKPSVFSKGGKNLYEVLSILPESGIGSRVTPNQFANNPALKDSYYEITKVHLKPGLKHGRAWGVQVLKGRTMENGKPVKIRGGLKYKWKLYA
;
A
#
# COMPACT_ATOMS: atom_id res chain seq x y z
N MET A 1 -34.11 -12.24 -17.68
CA MET A 1 -32.98 -11.31 -17.89
C MET A 1 -32.16 -11.27 -16.60
N ASN A 2 -30.95 -11.82 -16.58
CA ASN A 2 -29.97 -11.67 -15.49
C ASN A 2 -28.58 -11.87 -16.09
N VAL A 3 -28.12 -10.90 -16.89
CA VAL A 3 -26.89 -11.01 -17.72
C VAL A 3 -25.66 -10.43 -17.00
N ALA A 4 -25.78 -9.94 -15.75
CA ALA A 4 -24.73 -9.15 -15.11
C ALA A 4 -23.77 -9.91 -14.17
N ARG A 5 -23.72 -11.25 -14.20
CA ARG A 5 -22.86 -12.02 -13.26
C ARG A 5 -21.74 -12.85 -13.90
N GLU A 6 -21.65 -12.92 -15.22
CA GLU A 6 -20.73 -13.85 -15.90
C GLU A 6 -19.51 -13.21 -16.60
N ALA A 7 -19.25 -11.92 -16.41
CA ALA A 7 -18.23 -11.19 -17.18
C ALA A 7 -17.02 -10.66 -16.40
N LEU A 8 -16.81 -11.03 -15.12
CA LEU A 8 -15.68 -10.51 -14.32
C LEU A 8 -14.60 -11.54 -13.96
N SER A 9 -14.70 -12.80 -14.40
CA SER A 9 -13.74 -13.86 -14.02
C SER A 9 -12.56 -14.05 -14.98
N LYS A 10 -12.45 -13.28 -16.08
CA LYS A 10 -11.51 -13.62 -17.19
C LYS A 10 -10.35 -12.66 -17.44
N ILE A 11 -10.07 -11.67 -16.60
CA ILE A 11 -8.84 -10.87 -16.73
C ILE A 11 -8.28 -10.53 -15.35
N SER A 12 -7.51 -11.44 -14.75
CA SER A 12 -6.38 -10.99 -13.94
C SER A 12 -5.16 -11.83 -14.32
N PRO A 13 -4.09 -11.24 -14.89
CA PRO A 13 -2.82 -11.89 -14.85
C PRO A 13 -2.44 -12.00 -13.38
N LYS A 14 -2.41 -13.24 -12.86
CA LYS A 14 -1.77 -13.57 -11.58
C LYS A 14 -0.44 -12.81 -11.53
N PRO A 15 -0.17 -11.94 -10.54
CA PRO A 15 1.13 -11.30 -10.43
C PRO A 15 2.14 -12.35 -9.94
N SER A 16 2.58 -13.18 -10.88
CA SER A 16 3.61 -14.18 -10.75
C SER A 16 4.96 -13.50 -10.93
N VAL A 17 5.38 -12.71 -9.93
CA VAL A 17 6.81 -12.57 -9.59
C VAL A 17 6.88 -12.21 -8.10
N PHE A 18 6.92 -13.20 -7.22
CA PHE A 18 7.47 -13.00 -5.89
C PHE A 18 8.97 -12.73 -6.09
N SER A 19 9.34 -11.46 -6.23
CA SER A 19 10.74 -11.08 -6.29
C SER A 19 11.39 -11.49 -4.96
N LYS A 20 12.61 -12.04 -5.00
CA LYS A 20 13.42 -12.39 -3.81
C LYS A 20 13.62 -11.20 -2.84
N GLY A 21 13.15 -10.00 -3.20
CA GLY A 21 13.29 -8.75 -2.46
C GLY A 21 12.07 -8.28 -1.67
N GLY A 22 10.93 -8.96 -1.66
CA GLY A 22 9.69 -8.40 -1.07
C GLY A 22 9.09 -7.27 -1.92
N LYS A 23 7.86 -6.83 -1.59
CA LYS A 23 7.10 -5.89 -2.44
C LYS A 23 7.36 -4.44 -2.08
N ASN A 24 7.43 -3.57 -3.09
CA ASN A 24 7.43 -2.12 -2.88
C ASN A 24 6.01 -1.61 -2.55
N LEU A 25 5.87 -0.34 -2.17
CA LEU A 25 4.58 0.24 -1.76
C LEU A 25 3.49 0.05 -2.83
N TYR A 26 3.79 0.37 -4.09
CA TYR A 26 2.82 0.34 -5.18
C TYR A 26 2.43 -1.10 -5.55
N GLU A 27 3.36 -2.04 -5.44
CA GLU A 27 3.08 -3.47 -5.61
C GLU A 27 2.20 -4.03 -4.48
N VAL A 28 2.33 -3.51 -3.26
CA VAL A 28 1.41 -3.83 -2.15
C VAL A 28 0.04 -3.21 -2.42
N LEU A 29 -0.01 -1.94 -2.80
CA LEU A 29 -1.27 -1.23 -3.02
C LEU A 29 -2.07 -1.77 -4.21
N SER A 30 -1.40 -2.17 -5.29
CA SER A 30 -2.06 -2.65 -6.52
C SER A 30 -2.80 -3.98 -6.36
N ILE A 31 -2.51 -4.76 -5.32
CA ILE A 31 -3.23 -6.01 -5.03
C ILE A 31 -4.38 -5.83 -4.03
N LEU A 32 -4.56 -4.63 -3.48
CA LEU A 32 -5.60 -4.33 -2.49
C LEU A 32 -6.84 -3.73 -3.19
N PRO A 33 -8.05 -3.93 -2.60
CA PRO A 33 -9.25 -3.22 -3.04
C PRO A 33 -9.01 -1.71 -3.04
N GLU A 34 -9.57 -1.02 -4.04
CA GLU A 34 -9.44 0.44 -4.20
C GLU A 34 -7.98 0.94 -4.16
N SER A 35 -7.03 0.13 -4.65
CA SER A 35 -5.60 0.42 -4.56
C SER A 35 -5.09 0.64 -3.13
N GLY A 36 -5.74 0.02 -2.14
CA GLY A 36 -5.35 0.06 -0.73
C GLY A 36 -5.77 1.33 0.01
N ILE A 37 -6.69 2.15 -0.52
CA ILE A 37 -7.29 3.25 0.24
C ILE A 37 -7.96 2.70 1.51
N GLY A 38 -7.78 3.39 2.64
CA GLY A 38 -8.22 2.96 3.97
C GLY A 38 -7.35 1.85 4.60
N SER A 39 -6.45 1.24 3.85
CA SER A 39 -5.53 0.24 4.39
C SER A 39 -4.39 0.89 5.15
N ARG A 40 -3.89 0.18 6.18
CA ARG A 40 -2.68 0.56 6.91
C ARG A 40 -1.49 -0.21 6.35
N VAL A 41 -0.42 0.50 6.03
CA VAL A 41 0.81 -0.09 5.52
C VAL A 41 2.02 0.44 6.28
N THR A 42 3.05 -0.38 6.41
CA THR A 42 4.27 -0.02 7.12
C THR A 42 5.50 -0.44 6.31
N PRO A 43 6.56 0.37 6.24
CA PRO A 43 7.82 -0.07 5.68
C PRO A 43 8.49 -1.05 6.66
N ASN A 44 9.22 -2.02 6.14
CA ASN A 44 9.91 -3.01 6.99
C ASN A 44 10.89 -2.38 7.99
N GLN A 45 11.43 -1.20 7.71
CA GLN A 45 12.28 -0.48 8.66
C GLN A 45 11.55 -0.11 9.95
N PHE A 46 10.26 0.22 9.86
CA PHE A 46 9.44 0.50 11.04
C PHE A 46 9.07 -0.81 11.72
N ALA A 47 8.60 -1.77 10.95
CA ALA A 47 8.17 -3.06 11.48
C ALA A 47 9.29 -3.87 12.17
N ASN A 48 10.54 -3.71 11.72
CA ASN A 48 11.69 -4.42 12.27
C ASN A 48 12.42 -3.62 13.37
N ASN A 49 11.93 -2.43 13.71
CA ASN A 49 12.52 -1.59 14.75
C ASN A 49 11.58 -1.53 15.96
N PRO A 50 11.94 -2.16 17.10
CA PRO A 50 11.13 -2.14 18.31
C PRO A 50 10.79 -0.73 18.81
N ALA A 51 11.69 0.24 18.61
CA ALA A 51 11.48 1.62 19.01
C ALA A 51 10.44 2.36 18.14
N LEU A 52 10.05 1.77 17.01
CA LEU A 52 9.05 2.28 16.05
C LEU A 52 7.81 1.40 15.99
N LYS A 53 7.55 0.58 17.02
CA LYS A 53 6.26 -0.11 17.17
C LYS A 53 5.10 0.88 17.02
N ASP A 54 3.97 0.42 16.49
CA ASP A 54 2.78 1.25 16.26
C ASP A 54 3.00 2.42 15.28
N SER A 55 3.91 2.21 14.31
CA SER A 55 4.19 3.18 13.24
C SER A 55 3.78 2.64 11.87
N TYR A 56 2.92 3.38 11.19
CA TYR A 56 2.35 3.03 9.89
C TYR A 56 1.86 4.27 9.13
N TYR A 57 1.44 4.06 7.90
CA TYR A 57 0.68 5.03 7.12
C TYR A 57 -0.71 4.48 6.85
N GLU A 58 -1.73 5.28 7.10
CA GLU A 58 -3.09 5.02 6.64
C GLU A 58 -3.28 5.66 5.27
N ILE A 59 -3.56 4.85 4.25
CA ILE A 59 -3.60 5.29 2.86
C ILE A 59 -4.89 6.05 2.58
N THR A 60 -4.76 7.23 1.97
CA THR A 60 -5.91 8.09 1.65
C THR A 60 -6.06 8.35 0.15
N LYS A 61 -4.96 8.28 -0.61
CA LYS A 61 -4.97 8.53 -2.04
C LYS A 61 -3.82 7.79 -2.72
N VAL A 62 -4.10 7.21 -3.89
CA VAL A 62 -3.11 6.46 -4.67
C VAL A 62 -3.28 6.78 -6.14
N HIS A 63 -2.19 7.16 -6.79
CA HIS A 63 -2.07 7.32 -8.24
C HIS A 63 -1.03 6.34 -8.76
N LEU A 64 -1.46 5.19 -9.27
CA LEU A 64 -0.57 4.20 -9.88
C LEU A 64 -0.28 4.57 -11.34
N LYS A 65 0.94 4.29 -11.79
CA LYS A 65 1.32 4.37 -13.20
C LYS A 65 0.97 3.07 -13.94
N PRO A 66 0.88 3.08 -15.28
CA PRO A 66 0.79 1.85 -16.06
C PRO A 66 1.86 0.84 -15.64
N GLY A 67 1.47 -0.42 -15.53
CA GLY A 67 2.33 -1.50 -15.02
C GLY A 67 2.35 -1.68 -13.49
N LEU A 68 1.60 -0.86 -12.73
CA LEU A 68 1.26 -1.06 -11.30
C LEU A 68 2.42 -1.19 -10.30
N LYS A 69 3.67 -1.00 -10.75
CA LYS A 69 4.89 -1.07 -9.92
C LYS A 69 5.38 0.29 -9.43
N HIS A 70 4.81 1.37 -9.95
CA HIS A 70 5.23 2.74 -9.70
C HIS A 70 4.00 3.62 -9.46
N GLY A 71 4.20 4.76 -8.79
CA GLY A 71 3.10 5.69 -8.58
C GLY A 71 3.44 6.82 -7.62
N ARG A 72 2.38 7.38 -7.05
CA ARG A 72 2.40 8.31 -5.92
C ARG A 72 1.30 7.86 -4.96
N ALA A 73 1.61 7.85 -3.67
CA ALA A 73 0.64 7.56 -2.64
C ALA A 73 0.70 8.64 -1.56
N TRP A 74 -0.42 8.88 -0.92
CA TRP A 74 -0.58 9.77 0.21
C TRP A 74 -1.27 9.03 1.34
N GLY A 75 -0.94 9.41 2.57
CA GLY A 75 -1.50 8.81 3.75
C GLY A 75 -1.27 9.63 5.00
N VAL A 76 -2.05 9.36 6.02
CA VAL A 76 -1.84 9.90 7.36
C VAL A 76 -0.72 9.10 8.01
N GLN A 77 0.33 9.77 8.44
CA GLN A 77 1.45 9.12 9.12
C GLN A 77 1.13 8.98 10.61
N VAL A 78 1.23 7.76 11.11
CA VAL A 78 1.17 7.45 12.54
C VAL A 78 2.55 6.96 12.97
N LEU A 79 3.10 7.56 14.01
CA LEU A 79 4.41 7.23 14.56
C LEU A 79 4.26 6.93 16.05
N LYS A 80 4.56 5.70 16.47
CA LYS A 80 4.43 5.25 17.87
C LYS A 80 3.04 5.55 18.45
N GLY A 81 2.00 5.27 17.67
CA GLY A 81 0.61 5.54 18.03
C GLY A 81 0.19 7.02 17.97
N ARG A 82 1.07 7.95 17.59
CA ARG A 82 0.74 9.37 17.47
C ARG A 82 0.56 9.78 16.01
N THR A 83 -0.54 10.45 15.74
CA THR A 83 -0.83 11.01 14.43
C THR A 83 0.09 12.22 14.17
N MET A 84 0.80 12.19 13.06
CA MET A 84 1.67 13.30 12.62
C MET A 84 0.88 14.32 11.79
N GLU A 85 1.46 15.50 11.58
CA GLU A 85 0.92 16.54 10.67
C GLU A 85 -0.55 16.90 10.95
N ASN A 86 -0.96 16.83 12.22
CA ASN A 86 -2.34 17.02 12.67
C ASN A 86 -3.37 16.16 11.90
N GLY A 87 -2.98 14.95 11.50
CA GLY A 87 -3.84 14.05 10.74
C GLY A 87 -3.97 14.38 9.27
N LYS A 88 -3.21 15.35 8.75
CA LYS A 88 -3.25 15.70 7.32
C LYS A 88 -2.53 14.62 6.51
N PRO A 89 -3.13 14.16 5.39
CA PRO A 89 -2.45 13.25 4.49
C PRO A 89 -1.20 13.87 3.88
N VAL A 90 -0.08 13.17 4.01
CA VAL A 90 1.20 13.55 3.39
C VAL A 90 1.60 12.58 2.30
N LYS A 91 2.40 13.06 1.35
CA LYS A 91 2.97 12.20 0.32
C LYS A 91 3.93 11.19 0.96
N ILE A 92 3.67 9.90 0.74
CA ILE A 92 4.50 8.83 1.26
C ILE A 92 5.81 8.78 0.47
N ARG A 93 6.93 8.97 1.17
CA ARG A 93 8.29 8.91 0.59
C ARG A 93 8.83 7.48 0.65
N GLY A 94 9.78 7.17 -0.24
CA GLY A 94 10.45 5.87 -0.25
C GLY A 94 9.58 4.70 -0.74
N GLY A 95 8.48 4.97 -1.45
CA GLY A 95 7.58 3.92 -1.96
C GLY A 95 8.26 2.85 -2.82
N LEU A 96 9.27 3.22 -3.62
CA LEU A 96 10.11 2.28 -4.39
C LEU A 96 11.32 1.76 -3.62
N LYS A 97 11.80 2.53 -2.63
CA LYS A 97 13.07 2.28 -1.94
C LYS A 97 12.92 1.19 -0.89
N TYR A 98 11.81 1.21 -0.16
CA TYR A 98 11.59 0.31 0.96
C TYR A 98 10.74 -0.89 0.56
N LYS A 99 10.88 -1.95 1.34
CA LYS A 99 9.95 -3.07 1.34
C LYS A 99 8.78 -2.69 2.22
N TRP A 100 7.57 -2.86 1.72
CA TRP A 100 6.34 -2.50 2.40
C TRP A 100 5.51 -3.76 2.67
N LYS A 101 4.70 -3.68 3.73
CA LYS A 101 3.71 -4.71 4.05
C LYS A 101 2.47 -4.07 4.65
N LEU A 102 1.36 -4.81 4.65
CA LEU A 102 0.19 -4.45 5.43
C LEU A 102 0.56 -4.39 6.91
N TYR A 103 0.02 -3.39 7.59
CA TYR A 103 0.07 -3.26 9.04
C TYR A 103 -1.22 -3.89 9.58
N ALA A 104 -1.09 -5.02 10.27
CA ALA A 104 -2.18 -5.75 10.92
C ALA A 104 -2.20 -5.42 12.41
#